data_AF-A0A937MTT4-F1
#
_entry.id   AF-A0A937MTT4-F1
#
_cell.length_a   1.000
_cell.length_b   1.000
_cell.length_c   1.000
_cell.angle_alpha   90.00
_cell.angle_beta   90.00
_cell.angle_gamma   90.00
#
_symmetry.space_group_name_H-M   'P 1'
#
loop_
_entity.id
_entity.type
_entity.pdbx_description
1 polymer ?
#
loop_
_entity_poly.entity_id
_entity_poly.type
_entity_poly.pdbx_seq_one_letter_code
_entity_poly.pdbx_strand_id
1 'polypeptide(L)'
;MKLFLVGLMFSLMLFAGNLEAASSDSRKIKKLEERLKKLEEKEKERYKEGESEIRVYFKNGFKMRSLDNNFKFQAGGRIMHDWGFFSEDQKFESTYGSQENGSR
;
A
#
# COMPACT_ATOMS: atom_id res chain seq x y z
N MET A 1 -60.55 5.92 -3.15
CA MET A 1 -59.89 5.55 -4.43
C MET A 1 -58.66 6.40 -4.75
N LYS A 2 -58.71 7.73 -4.63
CA LYS A 2 -57.58 8.63 -5.00
C LYS A 2 -56.27 8.40 -4.21
N LEU A 3 -56.33 8.16 -2.90
CA LEU A 3 -55.14 7.89 -2.07
C LEU A 3 -54.39 6.60 -2.46
N PHE A 4 -55.12 5.56 -2.86
CA PHE A 4 -54.52 4.28 -3.26
C PHE A 4 -53.75 4.40 -4.59
N LEU A 5 -54.30 5.17 -5.54
CA LEU A 5 -53.65 5.47 -6.82
C LEU A 5 -52.36 6.27 -6.65
N VAL A 6 -52.33 7.24 -5.73
CA VAL A 6 -51.12 8.02 -5.43
C VAL A 6 -50.04 7.15 -4.79
N GLY A 7 -50.42 6.27 -3.84
CA GLY A 7 -49.49 5.32 -3.23
C GLY A 7 -48.89 4.33 -4.24
N LEU A 8 -49.72 3.82 -5.17
CA LEU A 8 -49.27 2.94 -6.24
C LEU A 8 -48.28 3.65 -7.18
N MET A 9 -48.58 4.89 -7.57
CA MET A 9 -47.70 5.69 -8.44
C MET A 9 -46.35 5.98 -7.78
N PHE A 10 -46.35 6.27 -6.47
CA PHE A 10 -45.12 6.49 -5.71
C PHE A 10 -44.28 5.22 -5.63
N SER A 11 -44.91 4.06 -5.40
CA SER A 11 -44.23 2.76 -5.41
C SER A 11 -43.60 2.44 -6.77
N LEU A 12 -44.27 2.76 -7.87
CA LEU A 12 -43.76 2.51 -9.22
C LEU A 12 -42.58 3.43 -9.57
N MET A 13 -42.60 4.70 -9.15
CA MET A 13 -41.47 5.61 -9.33
C MET A 13 -40.22 5.15 -8.56
N LEU A 14 -40.39 4.69 -7.32
CA LEU A 14 -39.27 4.13 -6.54
C LEU A 14 -38.69 2.86 -7.19
N PHE A 15 -39.54 2.02 -7.77
CA PHE A 15 -39.09 0.81 -8.47
C PHE A 15 -38.30 1.13 -9.76
N ALA A 16 -38.78 2.12 -10.54
CA ALA A 16 -38.12 2.56 -11.76
C ALA A 16 -36.71 3.14 -11.49
N GLY A 17 -36.56 3.97 -10.45
CA GLY A 17 -35.27 4.53 -10.06
C GLY A 17 -34.24 3.48 -9.64
N ASN A 18 -34.68 2.43 -8.92
CA ASN A 18 -33.80 1.32 -8.53
C ASN A 18 -33.36 0.46 -9.74
N LEU A 19 -34.25 0.25 -10.72
CA LEU A 19 -33.93 -0.50 -11.93
C LEU A 19 -32.88 0.22 -12.80
N GLU A 20 -33.00 1.54 -12.91
CA GLU A 20 -32.06 2.35 -13.69
C GLU A 20 -30.66 2.39 -13.03
N ALA A 21 -30.59 2.51 -11.70
CA ALA A 21 -29.35 2.41 -10.94
C ALA A 21 -28.65 1.05 -11.13
N ALA A 22 -29.39 -0.05 -11.00
CA ALA A 22 -28.87 -1.40 -11.23
C ALA A 22 -28.35 -1.59 -12.68
N SER A 23 -29.05 -1.02 -13.68
CA SER A 23 -28.62 -1.07 -15.08
C SER A 23 -27.34 -0.26 -15.35
N SER A 24 -27.16 0.85 -14.65
CA SER A 24 -25.98 1.72 -14.75
C SER A 24 -24.76 1.03 -14.14
N ASP A 25 -24.93 0.42 -12.97
CA ASP A 25 -23.86 -0.31 -12.30
C ASP A 25 -23.46 -1.58 -13.06
N SER A 26 -24.43 -2.32 -13.64
CA SER A 26 -24.12 -3.44 -14.53
C SER A 26 -23.28 -3.02 -15.74
N ARG A 27 -23.58 -1.87 -16.36
CA ARG A 27 -22.79 -1.33 -17.49
C ARG A 27 -21.38 -0.93 -17.06
N LYS A 28 -21.22 -0.33 -15.88
CA LYS A 28 -19.89 0.02 -15.33
C LYS A 28 -19.07 -1.23 -15.04
N ILE A 29 -19.68 -2.26 -14.45
CA ILE A 29 -19.02 -3.54 -14.15
C ILE A 29 -18.52 -4.18 -15.44
N LYS A 30 -19.38 -4.30 -16.48
CA LYS A 30 -18.95 -4.83 -17.78
C LYS A 30 -17.79 -4.04 -18.39
N LYS A 31 -17.83 -2.71 -18.30
CA LYS A 31 -16.74 -1.86 -18.80
C LYS A 31 -15.44 -2.04 -18.01
N LEU A 32 -15.54 -2.29 -16.70
CA LEU A 32 -14.38 -2.59 -15.85
C LEU A 32 -13.81 -3.97 -16.17
N GLU A 33 -14.65 -4.99 -16.34
CA GLU A 33 -14.26 -6.34 -16.75
C GLU A 33 -13.55 -6.33 -18.12
N GLU A 34 -14.09 -5.60 -19.10
CA GLU A 34 -13.45 -5.43 -20.40
C GLU A 34 -12.09 -4.71 -20.30
N ARG A 35 -11.98 -3.68 -19.46
CA ARG A 35 -10.70 -3.00 -19.22
C ARG A 35 -9.71 -3.91 -18.50
N LEU A 36 -10.17 -4.70 -17.54
CA LEU A 36 -9.35 -5.68 -16.82
C LEU A 36 -8.79 -6.70 -17.80
N LYS A 37 -9.66 -7.30 -18.63
CA LYS A 37 -9.26 -8.28 -19.64
C LYS A 37 -8.21 -7.70 -20.62
N LYS A 38 -8.43 -6.47 -21.11
CA LYS A 38 -7.44 -5.79 -21.98
C LYS A 38 -6.11 -5.52 -21.28
N LEU A 39 -6.13 -5.23 -19.98
CA LEU A 39 -4.91 -5.01 -19.20
C LEU A 39 -4.17 -6.32 -18.95
N GLU A 40 -4.89 -7.40 -18.65
CA GLU A 40 -4.34 -8.74 -18.46
C GLU A 40 -3.74 -9.29 -19.76
N GLU A 41 -4.41 -9.11 -20.90
CA GLU A 41 -3.88 -9.47 -22.22
C GLU A 41 -2.60 -8.67 -22.53
N LYS A 42 -2.60 -7.35 -22.29
CA LYS A 42 -1.40 -6.51 -22.44
C LYS A 42 -0.27 -6.87 -21.46
N GLU A 43 -0.59 -7.35 -20.26
CA GLU A 43 0.42 -7.86 -19.34
C GLU A 43 1.00 -9.17 -19.85
N LYS A 44 0.16 -10.13 -20.26
CA LYS A 44 0.60 -11.40 -20.83
C LYS A 44 1.47 -11.21 -22.08
N GLU A 45 1.15 -10.26 -22.95
CA GLU A 45 1.99 -9.95 -24.11
C GLU A 45 3.33 -9.30 -23.73
N ARG A 46 3.39 -8.56 -22.61
CA ARG A 46 4.63 -7.97 -22.10
C ARG A 46 5.53 -8.99 -21.41
N TYR A 47 4.97 -10.02 -20.80
CA TYR A 47 5.76 -11.07 -20.16
C TYR A 47 5.81 -12.30 -21.05
N LYS A 48 6.86 -12.39 -21.87
CA LYS A 48 7.22 -13.67 -22.47
C LYS A 48 7.63 -14.62 -21.34
N GLU A 49 6.95 -15.76 -21.23
CA GLU A 49 7.36 -16.85 -20.35
C GLU A 49 8.84 -17.17 -20.61
N GLY A 50 9.69 -16.96 -19.59
CA GLY A 50 11.12 -17.26 -19.64
C GLY A 50 12.07 -16.06 -19.69
N GLU A 51 11.59 -14.82 -19.81
CA GLU A 51 12.49 -13.67 -19.71
C GLU A 51 12.75 -13.30 -18.23
N SER A 52 13.99 -13.53 -17.80
CA SER A 52 14.53 -13.13 -16.49
C SER A 52 14.69 -11.60 -16.41
N GLU A 53 13.60 -10.86 -16.55
CA GLU A 53 13.63 -9.41 -16.49
C GLU A 53 13.97 -8.96 -15.06
N ILE A 54 14.98 -8.10 -14.94
CA ILE A 54 15.43 -7.53 -13.66
C ILE A 54 14.73 -6.19 -13.45
N ARG A 55 13.94 -6.08 -12.39
CA ARG A 55 13.36 -4.82 -11.93
C ARG A 55 14.30 -4.15 -10.93
N VAL A 56 14.57 -2.87 -11.12
CA VAL A 56 15.44 -2.06 -10.26
C VAL A 56 14.65 -0.93 -9.59
N TYR A 57 14.86 -0.74 -8.30
CA TYR A 57 14.20 0.28 -7.47
C TYR A 57 15.22 0.98 -6.57
N PHE A 58 15.05 2.29 -6.37
CA PHE A 58 15.97 3.12 -5.56
C PHE A 58 15.36 3.61 -4.24
N LYS A 59 14.27 2.99 -3.78
CA LYS A 59 13.60 3.38 -2.53
C LYS A 59 14.29 2.74 -1.32
N ASN A 60 14.85 3.58 -0.45
CA ASN A 60 15.60 3.20 0.76
C ASN A 60 16.85 2.37 0.43
N GLY A 61 17.65 2.87 -0.50
CA GLY A 61 18.80 2.19 -1.07
C GLY A 61 18.49 1.54 -2.41
N PHE A 62 19.50 0.85 -2.94
CA PHE A 62 19.44 0.14 -4.21
C PHE A 62 18.83 -1.24 -4.02
N LYS A 63 17.84 -1.58 -4.84
CA LYS A 63 17.17 -2.88 -4.83
C LYS A 63 17.03 -3.37 -6.26
N MET A 64 17.36 -4.64 -6.49
CA MET A 64 17.02 -5.33 -7.73
C MET A 64 16.38 -6.68 -7.45
N ARG A 65 15.52 -7.11 -8.38
CA ARG A 65 14.80 -8.37 -8.27
C ARG A 65 14.41 -8.88 -9.66
N SER A 66 14.62 -10.16 -9.91
CA SER A 66 14.07 -10.83 -11.09
C SER A 66 12.55 -11.00 -10.96
N LEU A 67 11.81 -10.96 -12.08
CA LEU A 67 10.35 -11.14 -12.08
C LEU A 67 9.89 -12.46 -11.45
N ASP A 68 10.63 -13.54 -11.73
CA ASP A 68 10.43 -14.87 -11.17
C ASP A 68 10.81 -14.96 -9.67
N ASN A 69 11.33 -13.88 -9.08
CA ASN A 69 11.80 -13.76 -7.70
C ASN A 69 12.96 -14.71 -7.31
N ASN A 70 13.57 -15.42 -8.26
CA ASN A 70 14.69 -16.33 -7.99
C ASN A 70 15.97 -15.58 -7.59
N PHE A 71 16.13 -14.33 -8.04
CA PHE A 71 17.26 -13.47 -7.68
C PHE A 71 16.78 -12.15 -7.06
N LYS A 72 17.39 -11.78 -5.93
CA LYS A 72 17.14 -10.53 -5.20
C LYS A 72 18.45 -10.00 -4.65
N PHE A 73 18.69 -8.71 -4.84
CA PHE A 73 19.84 -8.02 -4.27
C PHE A 73 19.41 -6.65 -3.71
N GLN A 74 19.94 -6.30 -2.55
CA GLN A 74 19.67 -5.03 -1.89
C GLN A 74 20.95 -4.48 -1.28
N ALA A 75 21.25 -3.21 -1.55
CA ALA A 75 22.32 -2.46 -0.93
C ALA A 75 21.76 -1.16 -0.34
N GLY A 76 22.02 -0.92 0.93
CA GLY A 76 21.55 0.27 1.64
C GLY A 76 22.12 0.30 3.06
N GLY A 77 21.86 1.41 3.75
CA GLY A 77 22.33 1.63 5.11
C GLY A 77 21.36 2.51 5.89
N ARG A 78 21.67 2.66 7.18
CA ARG A 78 21.01 3.63 8.06
C ARG A 78 22.09 4.51 8.66
N ILE A 79 21.84 5.81 8.67
CA ILE A 79 22.70 6.77 9.37
C ILE A 79 22.08 6.94 10.75
N MET A 80 22.81 6.53 11.78
CA MET A 80 22.41 6.74 13.18
C MET A 80 23.12 8.00 13.66
N HIS A 81 22.34 9.00 14.06
CA HIS A 81 22.87 10.27 14.55
C HIS A 81 22.30 10.51 15.95
N ASP A 82 23.06 10.07 16.94
CA ASP A 82 22.66 10.12 18.34
C ASP A 82 23.55 11.14 19.07
N TRP A 83 22.93 11.95 19.94
CA TRP A 83 23.63 12.86 20.85
C TRP A 83 23.16 12.58 22.27
N GLY A 84 24.09 12.27 23.17
CA GLY A 84 23.79 11.90 24.56
C GLY A 84 24.71 12.59 25.55
N PHE A 85 24.11 13.17 26.58
CA PHE A 85 24.83 13.63 27.78
C PHE A 85 24.57 12.61 28.88
N PHE A 86 25.65 12.13 29.50
CA PHE A 86 25.60 11.19 30.61
C PHE A 86 26.29 11.84 31.80
N SER A 87 25.68 11.77 32.97
CA SER A 87 26.28 12.18 34.25
C SER A 87 26.31 11.00 35.20
N GLU A 88 27.24 11.04 36.15
CA GLU A 88 27.32 10.05 37.22
C GLU A 88 26.06 10.08 38.09
N ASP A 89 25.70 8.94 38.66
CA ASP A 89 24.60 8.84 39.61
C ASP A 89 24.98 9.50 40.95
N GLN A 90 24.12 10.37 41.48
CA GLN A 90 24.40 11.13 42.71
C GLN A 90 24.63 10.25 43.94
N LYS A 91 23.97 9.09 44.03
CA LYS A 91 24.14 8.17 45.17
C LYS A 91 25.50 7.48 45.08
N PHE A 92 25.96 7.19 43.87
CA PHE A 92 27.28 6.64 43.65
C PHE A 92 28.38 7.67 44.00
N GLU A 93 28.29 8.89 43.47
CA GLU A 93 29.23 10.00 43.75
C GLU A 93 29.35 10.27 45.27
N SER A 94 28.22 10.32 45.98
CA SER A 94 28.22 10.56 47.43
C SER A 94 28.75 9.40 48.27
N THR A 95 28.74 8.17 47.75
CA THR A 95 29.19 6.97 48.50
C THR A 95 30.67 6.67 48.24
N TYR A 96 31.14 6.84 47.01
CA TYR A 96 32.47 6.40 46.58
C TYR A 96 33.37 7.52 46.06
N GLY A 97 32.85 8.74 45.92
CA GLY A 97 33.56 9.87 45.32
C GLY A 97 33.50 9.88 43.79
N SER A 98 33.95 10.97 43.18
CA SER A 98 33.98 11.10 41.72
C SER A 98 34.97 10.11 41.10
N GLN A 99 34.55 9.42 40.05
CA GLN A 99 35.44 8.53 39.30
C GLN A 99 36.48 9.34 38.50
N GLU A 100 37.74 8.89 38.47
CA GLU A 100 38.73 9.44 37.55
C GLU A 100 38.30 9.17 36.10
N ASN A 101 38.46 10.16 35.22
CA ASN A 101 38.09 10.02 33.82
C ASN A 101 38.97 8.94 33.14
N GLY A 102 38.36 7.81 32.79
CA GLY A 102 39.03 6.64 32.22
C GLY A 102 39.36 6.73 30.72
N SER A 103 39.01 7.82 30.02
CA SER A 103 39.38 8.00 28.61
C SER A 103 40.81 8.54 28.47
N ARG A 104 41.79 7.64 28.49
CA ARG A 104 43.14 7.87 27.94
C ARG A 104 43.38 6.95 26.76
#